data_AF-A0A2E7D1C4-F1
#
_entry.id   AF-A0A2E7D1C4-F1
#
_cell.length_a   1.000
_cell.length_b   1.000
_cell.length_c   1.000
_cell.angle_alpha   90.00
_cell.angle_beta   90.00
_cell.angle_gamma   90.00
#
_symmetry.space_group_name_H-M   'P 1'
#
loop_
_entity.id
_entity.type
_entity.pdbx_description
1 polymer ?
#
loop_
_entity_poly.entity_id
_entity_poly.type
_entity_poly.pdbx_seq_one_letter_code
_entity_poly.pdbx_strand_id
1 'polypeptide(L)' 'MQKLVWVLVVALIVLHQDCWNWQNGNLIFGFLPVGLAYHIVLSIAASAVWLLAVQYAWPDHLDADDAATAEAPAEGAGE' A
#
# COMPACT_ATOMS: atom_id res chain seq x y z
N MET A 1 6.59 -8.54 11.79
CA MET A 1 5.44 -7.68 11.43
C MET A 1 5.05 -7.78 9.95
N GLN A 2 5.99 -7.96 9.02
CA GLN A 2 5.71 -8.13 7.58
C GLN A 2 4.58 -9.13 7.23
N LYS A 3 4.52 -10.32 7.85
CA LYS A 3 3.43 -11.29 7.60
C LYS A 3 2.05 -10.74 7.95
N LEU A 4 1.95 -9.93 9.02
CA LEU A 4 0.72 -9.28 9.42
C LEU A 4 0.29 -8.24 8.38
N VAL A 5 1.23 -7.44 7.87
CA VAL A 5 0.97 -6.48 6.78
C VAL A 5 0.40 -7.20 5.55
N TRP A 6 0.98 -8.34 5.17
CA TRP A 6 0.46 -9.15 4.06
C TRP A 6 -0.97 -9.65 4.31
N VAL A 7 -1.27 -10.14 5.51
CA VAL A 7 -2.64 -10.55 5.88
C VAL A 7 -3.60 -9.36 5.79
N LEU A 8 -3.20 -8.18 6.26
CA LEU A 8 -4.01 -6.95 6.17
C LEU A 8 -4.25 -6.51 4.73
N VAL A 9 -3.24 -6.61 3.86
CA VAL A 9 -3.38 -6.31 2.42
C VAL A 9 -4.37 -7.27 1.77
N VAL A 10 -4.25 -8.58 2.01
CA VAL A 10 -5.20 -9.57 1.48
C VAL A 10 -6.62 -9.29 2.00
N ALA A 11 -6.76 -8.98 3.29
CA ALA A 11 -8.05 -8.62 3.87
C ALA A 11 -8.65 -7.38 3.19
N LEU A 12 -7.86 -6.33 2.96
CA LEU A 12 -8.31 -5.14 2.22
C LEU A 12 -8.77 -5.48 0.80
N ILE A 13 -8.06 -6.34 0.08
CA ILE A 13 -8.45 -6.76 -1.28
C ILE A 13 -9.81 -7.45 -1.29
N VAL A 14 -10.05 -8.34 -0.33
CA VAL A 14 -11.34 -9.03 -0.19
C VAL A 14 -12.44 -8.04 0.19
N LEU A 15 -12.17 -7.17 1.17
CA LEU A 15 -13.13 -6.15 1.60
C LEU A 15 -13.46 -5.15 0.48
N HIS A 16 -12.51 -4.85 -0.41
CA HIS A 16 -12.70 -3.94 -1.53
C HIS A 16 -13.71 -4.42 -2.57
N GLN A 17 -14.00 -5.73 -2.64
CA GLN A 17 -14.98 -6.27 -3.58
C GLN A 17 -16.41 -5.81 -3.27
N ASP A 18 -16.69 -5.38 -2.03
CA ASP A 18 -17.95 -4.78 -1.58
C ASP A 18 -19.25 -5.44 -2.11
N CYS A 19 -19.28 -6.78 -2.19
CA CYS A 19 -20.39 -7.49 -2.81
C CYS A 19 -21.70 -7.40 -2.00
N TRP A 20 -21.62 -7.08 -0.70
CA TRP A 20 -22.77 -7.02 0.21
C TRP A 20 -23.56 -5.71 0.11
N ASN A 21 -22.93 -4.59 -0.23
CA ASN A 21 -23.60 -3.28 -0.28
C ASN A 21 -24.23 -2.98 -1.64
N TRP A 22 -24.10 -3.87 -2.62
CA TRP A 22 -24.54 -3.65 -4.00
C TRP A 22 -26.03 -3.29 -4.15
N GLN A 23 -26.89 -3.82 -3.27
CA GLN A 23 -28.32 -3.51 -3.25
C GLN A 23 -28.74 -2.56 -2.11
N ASN A 24 -27.77 -2.04 -1.35
CA ASN A 24 -28.05 -1.22 -0.19
C ASN A 24 -28.11 0.27 -0.55
N GLY A 25 -29.32 0.76 -0.82
CA GLY A 25 -29.60 2.17 -1.12
C GLY A 25 -29.72 3.08 0.09
N ASN A 26 -29.44 2.58 1.31
CA ASN A 26 -29.55 3.40 2.52
C ASN A 26 -28.56 4.57 2.48
N LEU A 27 -28.99 5.69 3.06
CA LEU A 27 -28.19 6.90 3.19
C LEU A 27 -27.75 7.07 4.65
N ILE A 28 -26.46 7.30 4.85
CA ILE A 28 -25.90 7.77 6.11
C ILE A 28 -26.01 9.30 6.12
N PHE A 29 -26.40 9.86 7.27
CA PHE A 29 -26.61 11.31 7.46
C PHE A 29 -27.62 11.94 6.48
N GLY A 30 -28.45 11.14 5.81
CA GLY A 30 -29.48 11.61 4.88
C GLY A 30 -28.98 12.02 3.49
N PHE A 31 -27.68 11.88 3.18
CA PHE A 31 -27.14 12.25 1.86
C PHE A 31 -26.04 11.32 1.33
N LEU A 32 -25.34 10.57 2.19
CA LEU A 32 -24.19 9.77 1.80
C LEU A 32 -24.59 8.30 1.60
N PRO A 33 -24.49 7.71 0.40
CA PRO A 33 -24.78 6.30 0.20
C PRO A 33 -23.90 5.41 1.07
N VAL A 34 -24.48 4.38 1.69
CA VAL A 34 -23.75 3.45 2.58
C VAL A 34 -22.58 2.77 1.86
N GLY A 35 -22.73 2.38 0.59
CA GLY A 35 -21.63 1.86 -0.23
C GLY A 35 -20.46 2.85 -0.36
N LEU A 36 -20.76 4.13 -0.59
CA LEU A 36 -19.72 5.16 -0.68
C LEU A 36 -19.03 5.39 0.66
N ALA A 37 -19.81 5.47 1.75
CA ALA A 37 -19.26 5.61 3.10
C ALA A 37 -18.34 4.44 3.46
N TYR A 38 -18.71 3.22 3.08
CA TYR A 38 -17.89 2.02 3.23
C TYR A 38 -16.53 2.17 2.53
N HIS A 39 -16.52 2.61 1.27
CA HIS A 39 -15.27 2.81 0.52
C HIS A 39 -14.39 3.96 1.06
N ILE A 40 -14.98 5.00 1.66
CA ILE A 40 -14.22 6.05 2.36
C ILE A 40 -13.44 5.43 3.53
N VAL A 41 -14.12 4.66 4.37
CA VAL A 41 -13.47 3.99 5.51
C VAL A 41 -12.41 3.00 5.02
N LEU A 42 -12.70 2.25 3.95
CA LEU A 42 -11.76 1.31 3.36
C LEU A 42 -10.49 2.02 2.82
N SER A 43 -10.63 3.21 2.23
CA SER A 43 -9.50 4.01 1.73
C SER A 43 -8.61 4.54 2.86
N ILE A 44 -9.23 4.93 3.98
CA ILE A 44 -8.50 5.32 5.21
C ILE A 44 -7.75 4.11 5.77
N ALA A 45 -8.41 2.96 5.85
CA ALA A 45 -7.79 1.71 6.31
C ALA A 45 -6.62 1.30 5.40
N ALA A 46 -6.76 1.42 4.07
CA ALA A 46 -5.68 1.16 3.12
C ALA A 46 -4.48 2.07 3.34
N SER A 47 -4.71 3.36 3.57
CA SER A 47 -3.65 4.32 3.90
C SER A 47 -2.92 3.94 5.19
N ALA A 48 -3.66 3.51 6.22
CA ALA A 48 -3.07 3.05 7.48
C ALA A 48 -2.24 1.76 7.30
N VAL A 49 -2.73 0.78 6.55
CA VAL A 49 -1.99 -0.44 6.23
C VAL A 49 -0.73 -0.11 5.42
N TRP A 50 -0.79 0.85 4.51
CA TRP A 50 0.39 1.30 3.76
C TRP A 50 1.44 1.95 4.66
N LEU A 51 1.01 2.78 5.62
CA LEU A 51 1.91 3.35 6.64
C LEU A 51 2.59 2.24 7.48
N LEU A 52 1.86 1.18 7.84
CA LEU A 52 2.44 0.01 8.50
C LEU A 52 3.40 -0.76 7.57
N ALA A 53 3.09 -0.85 6.27
CA ALA A 53 3.94 -1.50 5.29
C ALA A 53 5.29 -0.79 5.19
N VAL A 54 5.29 0.54 5.08
CA VAL A 54 6.53 1.33 5.04
C VAL A 54 7.36 1.16 6.32
N GLN A 55 6.73 1.13 7.50
CA GLN A 55 7.46 1.00 8.77
C GLN A 55 7.99 -0.41 9.07
N TYR A 56 7.31 -1.45 8.59
CA TYR A 56 7.54 -2.82 9.08
C TYR A 56 7.80 -3.88 8.01
N ALA A 57 7.60 -3.54 6.75
CA ALA A 57 7.77 -4.43 5.61
C ALA A 57 8.66 -3.83 4.51
N TRP A 58 9.08 -2.57 4.65
CA TRP A 58 10.10 -1.98 3.78
C TRP A 58 11.46 -2.62 4.06
N PRO A 59 12.18 -3.07 3.03
CA PRO A 59 13.43 -3.80 3.24
C PRO A 59 14.64 -2.84 3.37
N ASP A 60 15.38 -2.99 4.46
CA ASP A 60 16.52 -2.11 4.83
C ASP A 60 17.69 -2.11 3.83
N HIS A 61 17.81 -3.15 3.00
CA HIS A 61 18.89 -3.25 2.01
C HIS A 61 18.71 -2.30 0.81
N LEU A 62 17.53 -1.67 0.67
CA LEU A 62 17.29 -0.63 -0.33
C LEU A 62 17.84 0.74 0.09
N ASP A 63 18.22 0.91 1.37
CA ASP A 63 18.79 2.15 1.90
C ASP A 63 20.34 2.18 1.78
N ALA A 64 20.95 1.14 1.20
CA ALA A 64 22.39 1.08 0.92
C ALA A 64 22.72 1.78 -0.41
N ASP A 65 23.13 3.05 -0.30
CA ASP A 65 23.79 3.94 -1.27
C ASP A 65 24.08 3.39 -2.69
N ASP A 66 23.53 4.04 -3.71
CA ASP A 66 23.90 3.92 -5.12
C ASP A 66 25.33 4.45 -5.42
N ALA A 67 26.00 5.05 -4.44
CA ALA A 67 27.38 5.53 -4.53
C ALA A 67 28.43 4.44 -4.88
N ALA A 68 28.10 3.15 -4.73
CA ALA A 68 29.02 2.06 -5.08
C ALA A 68 29.05 1.69 -6.59
N THR A 69 28.16 2.24 -7.43
CA THR A 69 28.06 1.84 -8.86
C THR A 69 28.74 2.82 -9.83
N ALA A 70 29.23 3.97 -9.37
CA ALA A 70 29.80 5.01 -10.25
C ALA A 70 31.32 4.97 -10.42
N GLU A 71 32.07 4.11 -9.71
CA GLU A 71 33.53 4.02 -9.82
C GLU A 71 33.99 2.66 -10.38
N ALA A 72 33.70 2.41 -11.66
CA ALA A 72 34.54 1.53 -12.46
C ALA A 72 35.69 2.38 -13.02
N PRO A 73 36.96 2.10 -12.69
CA PRO A 73 38.06 2.83 -13.31
C PRO A 73 38.08 2.46 -14.79
N ALA A 74 38.12 3.48 -15.66
CA ALA A 74 38.40 3.28 -17.07
C ALA A 74 39.86 2.82 -17.21
N GLU A 75 40.06 1.51 -17.11
CA GLU A 75 41.32 0.85 -17.44
C GLU A 75 41.43 0.80 -18.98
N GLY A 76 42.41 1.52 -19.54
CA GLY A 76 42.94 1.27 -20.88
C GLY A 76 42.30 2.00 -22.07
N ALA A 77 42.75 3.23 -22.32
CA ALA A 77 42.94 3.78 -23.66
C ALA A 77 44.19 4.69 -23.53
N GLY A 78 45.38 4.28 -23.96
CA GLY A 78 45.70 4.02 -25.35
C GLY A 78 46.55 5.21 -25.83
N GLU A 79 47.85 4.96 -25.96
CA GLU A 79 48.92 5.79 -26.57
C GLU A 79 49.57 6.90 -25.73
#